data_AF-A0A8T9Q0N7-F1
#
_entry.id   AF-A0A8T9Q0N7-F1
#
_cell.length_a   1.000
_cell.length_b   1.000
_cell.length_c   1.000
_cell.angle_alpha   90.00
_cell.angle_beta   90.00
_cell.angle_gamma   90.00
#
_symmetry.space_group_name_H-M   'P 1'
#
loop_
_entity.id
_entity.type
_entity.pdbx_description
1 polymer ?
#
loop_
_entity_poly.entity_id
_entity_poly.type
_entity_poly.pdbx_seq_one_letter_code
_entity_poly.pdbx_strand_id
1 'polypeptide(L)' 'MHKLPCVLLVDDDDTTNYLNKLLFSRLDVTETLLVALNGQDALDQLQACAAPAARPSPA' A
#
# COMPACT_ATOMS: atom_id res chain seq x y z
N MET A 1 -16.39 -4.11 12.16
CA MET A 1 -15.20 -4.88 11.72
C MET A 1 -13.97 -4.01 11.90
N HIS A 2 -12.82 -4.59 12.22
CA HIS A 2 -11.57 -3.84 12.30
C HIS A 2 -11.05 -3.62 10.88
N LYS A 3 -10.84 -2.36 10.47
CA LYS A 3 -10.30 -2.04 9.15
C LYS A 3 -8.80 -2.26 9.15
N LEU A 4 -8.26 -2.62 7.99
CA LEU A 4 -6.83 -2.59 7.74
C LEU A 4 -6.38 -1.12 7.75
N PRO A 5 -5.29 -0.78 8.46
CA PRO A 5 -4.83 0.61 8.54
C PRO A 5 -4.35 1.12 7.18
N CYS A 6 -3.67 0.25 6.41
CA CYS A 6 -3.18 0.58 5.08
C CYS A 6 -3.04 -0.69 4.23
N VAL A 7 -3.35 -0.57 2.94
CA VAL A 7 -3.14 -1.59 1.92
C VAL A 7 -2.40 -0.96 0.74
N LEU A 8 -1.37 -1.63 0.25
CA LEU A 8 -0.64 -1.27 -0.97
C LEU A 8 -0.95 -2.31 -2.05
N LEU A 9 -1.57 -1.86 -3.15
CA LEU A 9 -1.77 -2.68 -4.35
C LEU A 9 -0.56 -2.53 -5.26
N VAL A 10 -0.05 -3.64 -5.77
CA VAL A 10 1.08 -3.67 -6.71
C VAL A 10 0.67 -4.51 -7.90
N ASP A 11 0.45 -3.84 -9.02
CA ASP A 11 0.05 -4.45 -10.28
C ASP A 11 0.43 -3.50 -11.41
N ASP A 12 0.98 -4.01 -12.51
CA ASP A 12 1.48 -3.21 -13.63
C ASP A 12 0.39 -2.68 -14.56
N ASP A 13 -0.87 -3.12 -14.38
CA ASP A 13 -2.01 -2.68 -15.18
C ASP A 13 -2.94 -1.70 -14.42
N ASP A 14 -3.19 -0.54 -15.04
CA ASP A 14 -4.07 0.49 -14.48
C ASP A 14 -5.53 0.05 -14.34
N THR A 15 -6.01 -0.82 -15.23
CA THR A 15 -7.40 -1.33 -15.20
C THR A 15 -7.59 -2.26 -14.00
N THR A 16 -6.63 -3.17 -13.77
CA THR A 16 -6.62 -4.05 -12.60
C THR A 16 -6.61 -3.22 -11.31
N ASN A 17 -5.76 -2.19 -11.24
CA ASN A 17 -5.71 -1.28 -10.10
C ASN A 17 -7.03 -0.53 -9.89
N TYR A 18 -7.70 -0.07 -10.94
CA TYR A 18 -9.01 0.58 -10.83
C TYR A 18 -10.09 -0.36 -10.29
N LEU A 19 -10.18 -1.59 -10.80
CA LEU A 19 -11.14 -2.58 -10.35
C LEU A 19 -10.91 -2.96 -8.88
N ASN A 20 -9.65 -3.13 -8.48
CA ASN A 20 -9.29 -3.40 -7.09
C ASN A 20 -9.65 -2.22 -6.17
N LYS A 21 -9.36 -0.97 -6.56
CA LYS A 21 -9.79 0.22 -5.80
C LYS A 21 -11.31 0.24 -5.59
N LEU A 22 -12.08 -0.06 -6.63
CA LEU A 22 -13.54 -0.12 -6.54
C LEU A 22 -14.00 -1.23 -5.58
N LEU A 23 -13.37 -2.40 -5.61
CA LEU A 23 -13.65 -3.50 -4.68
C LEU A 23 -13.38 -3.09 -3.22
N PHE A 24 -12.19 -2.56 -2.93
CA PHE A 24 -11.82 -2.11 -1.58
C PHE A 24 -12.77 -1.02 -1.06
N SER A 25 -13.18 -0.08 -1.93
CA SER A 25 -14.15 0.97 -1.59
C SER A 25 -15.53 0.39 -1.24
N ARG A 26 -16.00 -0.63 -1.97
CA ARG A 26 -17.30 -1.28 -1.70
C ARG A 26 -17.28 -2.12 -0.42
N LEU A 27 -16.15 -2.76 -0.12
CA LEU A 27 -16.00 -3.59 1.07
C LEU A 27 -15.79 -2.77 2.35
N ASP A 28 -15.31 -1.53 2.22
CA ASP A 28 -15.00 -0.62 3.33
C ASP A 28 -14.04 -1.25 4.37
N VAL A 29 -13.01 -1.95 3.89
CA VAL A 29 -12.11 -2.77 4.72
C VAL A 29 -10.76 -2.12 5.03
N THR A 30 -10.43 -0.96 4.45
CA THR A 30 -9.16 -0.27 4.70
C THR A 30 -9.36 1.24 4.84
N GLU A 31 -8.54 1.89 5.66
CA GLU A 31 -8.52 3.36 5.81
C GLU A 31 -7.67 4.03 4.74
N THR A 32 -6.54 3.41 4.39
CA THR A 32 -5.62 3.91 3.37
C THR A 32 -5.43 2.86 2.29
N LEU A 33 -5.53 3.28 1.02
CA LEU A 33 -5.26 2.43 -0.14
C LEU A 33 -4.25 3.11 -1.06
N LEU A 34 -3.07 2.53 -1.16
CA LEU A 34 -1.98 2.96 -2.03
C LEU A 34 -1.91 2.06 -3.25
N VAL A 35 -1.36 2.57 -4.35
CA VAL A 35 -1.13 1.81 -5.59
C VAL A 35 0.26 2.09 -6.12
N ALA A 36 0.92 1.03 -6.59
CA ALA A 36 2.19 1.08 -7.29
C ALA A 36 2.09 0.27 -8.60
N LEU A 37 2.64 0.81 -9.68
CA LEU A 37 2.59 0.20 -11.02
C LEU A 37 3.75 -0.76 -11.30
N ASN A 38 4.68 -0.87 -10.36
CA ASN A 38 5.82 -1.75 -10.49
C ASN A 38 6.46 -1.96 -9.11
N GLY A 39 7.49 -2.83 -9.07
CA GLY A 39 8.20 -3.13 -7.83
C GLY A 39 8.99 -1.95 -7.26
N GLN A 40 9.56 -1.07 -8.09
CA GLN A 40 10.31 0.07 -7.60
C GLN A 40 9.38 1.10 -6.95
N ASP A 41 8.28 1.46 -7.60
CA ASP A 41 7.25 2.33 -7.04
C ASP A 41 6.73 1.77 -5.72
N ALA A 42 6.52 0.45 -5.64
CA ALA A 42 6.05 -0.20 -4.41
C ALA A 42 7.08 -0.08 -3.27
N LEU A 43 8.36 -0.30 -3.57
CA LEU A 43 9.44 -0.15 -2.61
C LEU A 43 9.58 1.30 -2.14
N ASP A 44 9.45 2.27 -3.06
CA ASP A 44 9.50 3.69 -2.74
C ASP A 44 8.35 4.09 -1.80
N GLN A 45 7.13 3.58 -2.05
CA GLN A 45 5.97 3.77 -1.16
C GLN A 45 6.22 3.17 0.23
N LEU A 46 6.79 1.96 0.30
CA LEU A 46 7.11 1.31 1.57
C LEU A 46 8.19 2.07 2.35
N GLN A 47 9.21 2.60 1.66
CA GLN A 47 10.27 3.40 2.27
C GLN A 47 9.75 4.75 2.76
N ALA A 48 8.86 5.41 2.00
CA ALA A 48 8.21 6.64 2.41
C ALA A 48 7.37 6.44 3.68
N CYS A 49 6.67 5.31 3.79
CA CYS A 49 5.97 4.92 5.02
C CYS A 49 6.93 4.61 6.19
N ALA A 50 8.17 4.22 5.90
CA ALA A 50 9.16 3.78 6.87
C ALA A 50 10.08 4.89 7.43
N ALA A 51 9.84 6.17 7.11
CA ALA A 51 10.63 7.28 7.66
C ALA A 51 10.68 7.22 9.21
N PRO A 52 11.84 7.52 9.83
CA PRO A 52 12.50 6.57 10.72
C PRO A 52 11.92 6.60 12.15
N ALA A 53 11.27 5.51 12.54
CA ALA A 53 11.49 5.01 13.89
C ALA A 53 12.92 4.47 13.93
N ALA A 54 13.84 5.26 14.48
CA ALA A 54 15.23 4.90 14.68
C ALA A 54 15.36 3.46 15.20
N ARG A 55 15.79 2.53 14.35
CA ARG A 55 16.24 1.22 14.82
C ARG A 55 17.71 1.37 15.20
N PRO A 56 18.11 1.14 16.46
CA PRO A 56 19.51 0.96 16.77
C PRO A 56 19.97 -0.32 16.05
N SER A 57 20.98 -0.19 15.20
CA SER A 57 21.66 -1.33 14.57
C SER A 57 22.31 -2.21 15.66
N PRO A 58 22.14 -3.54 15.64
CA PRO A 58 22.98 -4.41 16.45
C PRO A 58 24.41 -4.41 15.87
N ALA A 59 25.39 -4.21 16.74
CA ALA A 59 26.83 -4.26 16.46
C ALA A 59 27.32 -5.70 16.24
#